data_AF-A0A3D8USE4-F1
#
_entry.id   AF-A0A3D8USE4-F1
#
_cell.length_a   1.000
_cell.length_b   1.000
_cell.length_c   1.000
_cell.angle_alpha   90.00
_cell.angle_beta   90.00
_cell.angle_gamma   90.00
#
_symmetry.space_group_name_H-M   'P 1'
#
loop_
_entity.id
_entity.type
_entity.pdbx_description
1 polymer ?
#
loop_
_entity_poly.entity_id
_entity_poly.type
_entity_poly.pdbx_seq_one_letter_code
_entity_poly.pdbx_strand_id
1 'polypeptide(L)'
;MKKYSLLSMVVLLFVASGLLYELYSDEHQSQSGNSHVQIEESVEPAQEQSAEEEIVASDVKKKNSAFGFEACLKKEGLREEFLKIYQKLESLGLSGTQLAGQGSYQQMPLESLRSYAQANDVNAMYLYGLETMYKASLGIYMTLSYHEESDAENISERARNHNFDKKLFNEGKRYLYQAAVQGKVIGLGEISALHRLGAEKLSKQDVKSEVLHQFVAEGFAYTLLAKDIVRDDEFLIDEIGLKSKTFERYLKQALPGTKIEQIKSELKKASEESYLRLKDRWDVDRTYQGLEVYPDIFTESEEQFYTVTIENKCG
;
A
#
# COMPACT_ATOMS: atom_id res chain seq x y z
N MET A 1 -20.40 -3.37 -15.73
CA MET A 1 -20.01 -2.43 -14.66
C MET A 1 -19.14 -3.20 -13.68
N LYS A 2 -18.10 -2.59 -13.09
CA LYS A 2 -17.34 -3.23 -11.99
C LYS A 2 -18.01 -2.89 -10.67
N LYS A 3 -18.34 -3.89 -9.85
CA LYS A 3 -18.68 -3.67 -8.44
C LYS A 3 -17.39 -3.24 -7.73
N TYR A 4 -17.45 -2.19 -6.91
CA TYR A 4 -16.41 -1.89 -5.94
C TYR A 4 -16.91 -2.33 -4.57
N SER A 5 -16.36 -3.44 -4.06
CA SER A 5 -16.61 -3.87 -2.69
C SER A 5 -16.06 -2.82 -1.71
N LEU A 6 -16.58 -2.80 -0.48
CA LEU A 6 -16.07 -1.94 0.60
C LEU A 6 -14.58 -2.22 0.91
N LEU A 7 -14.09 -3.39 0.51
CA LEU A 7 -12.68 -3.76 0.42
C LEU A 7 -11.78 -2.72 -0.25
N SER A 8 -12.33 -1.96 -1.21
CA SER A 8 -11.63 -0.84 -1.84
C SER A 8 -11.22 0.25 -0.83
N MET A 9 -11.69 0.18 0.42
CA MET A 9 -11.32 1.05 1.54
C MET A 9 -10.12 0.54 2.36
N VAL A 10 -9.79 -0.76 2.30
CA VAL A 10 -8.47 -1.29 2.74
C VAL A 10 -7.46 -1.09 1.62
N VAL A 11 -7.87 -1.31 0.37
CA VAL A 11 -7.12 -0.89 -0.81
C VAL A 11 -6.92 0.63 -0.84
N LEU A 12 -7.67 1.44 -0.06
CA LEU A 12 -7.43 2.88 0.04
C LEU A 12 -6.11 3.27 0.73
N LEU A 13 -5.34 2.32 1.27
CA LEU A 13 -3.94 2.53 1.63
C LEU A 13 -2.99 2.33 0.42
N PHE A 14 -3.30 1.38 -0.48
CA PHE A 14 -2.68 1.38 -1.81
C PHE A 14 -3.10 2.61 -2.63
N VAL A 15 -4.32 3.13 -2.45
CA VAL A 15 -4.76 4.42 -2.99
C VAL A 15 -4.31 5.60 -2.12
N ALA A 16 -3.70 5.43 -0.94
CA ALA A 16 -2.94 6.51 -0.31
C ALA A 16 -1.66 6.78 -1.13
N SER A 17 -1.00 5.71 -1.62
CA SER A 17 0.03 5.82 -2.66
C SER A 17 -0.52 6.22 -4.05
N GLY A 18 -1.85 6.22 -4.22
CA GLY A 18 -2.56 6.68 -5.42
C GLY A 18 -2.99 8.14 -5.36
N LEU A 19 -3.41 8.64 -4.19
CA LEU A 19 -3.78 10.02 -3.92
C LEU A 19 -2.53 10.91 -3.82
N LEU A 20 -1.45 10.39 -3.21
CA LEU A 20 -0.12 11.01 -3.33
C LEU A 20 0.40 11.01 -4.77
N TYR A 21 -0.10 10.14 -5.65
CA TYR A 21 0.22 10.13 -7.08
C TYR A 21 -0.69 11.08 -7.87
N GLU A 22 -1.98 11.17 -7.57
CA GLU A 22 -2.92 12.13 -8.20
C GLU A 22 -2.56 13.58 -7.81
N LEU A 23 -2.30 13.85 -6.53
CA LEU A 23 -1.75 15.12 -6.01
C LEU A 23 -0.32 15.44 -6.50
N TYR A 24 0.31 14.54 -7.26
CA TYR A 24 1.61 14.76 -7.93
C TYR A 24 1.49 14.78 -9.46
N SER A 25 0.43 14.19 -10.03
CA SER A 25 0.23 14.05 -11.47
C SER A 25 -0.47 15.25 -12.10
N ASP A 26 -1.36 15.93 -11.37
CA ASP A 26 -2.12 17.07 -11.92
C ASP A 26 -1.25 18.33 -12.12
N GLU A 27 -0.25 18.58 -11.26
CA GLU A 27 0.70 19.69 -11.47
C GLU A 27 1.57 19.48 -12.72
N HIS A 28 1.96 18.24 -13.04
CA HIS A 28 2.85 17.93 -14.17
C HIS A 28 2.20 18.05 -15.56
N GLN A 29 0.89 18.35 -15.65
CA GLN A 29 0.27 18.76 -16.93
C GLN A 29 0.22 20.28 -17.13
N SER A 30 0.45 21.09 -16.09
CA SER A 30 0.20 22.55 -16.12
C SER A 30 1.44 23.41 -16.38
N GLN A 31 2.47 22.89 -17.06
CA GLN A 31 3.60 23.69 -17.58
C GLN A 31 4.01 23.32 -19.02
N SER A 32 3.13 23.62 -19.99
CA SER A 32 3.52 23.75 -21.41
C SER A 32 2.55 24.66 -22.16
N GLY A 33 3.00 25.85 -22.57
CA GLY A 33 2.21 26.79 -23.37
C GLY A 33 2.15 28.21 -22.80
N ASN A 34 3.20 29.01 -23.00
CA ASN A 34 3.18 30.45 -22.70
C ASN A 34 2.88 31.25 -23.97
N SER A 35 1.76 31.98 -24.00
CA SER A 35 1.46 32.96 -25.06
C SER A 35 0.49 34.04 -24.59
N HIS A 36 0.98 35.28 -24.55
CA HIS A 36 0.23 36.52 -24.32
C HIS A 36 -1.10 36.62 -25.10
N VAL A 37 -2.15 37.06 -24.41
CA VAL A 37 -3.01 38.20 -24.82
C VAL A 37 -3.39 38.99 -23.56
N GLN A 38 -3.34 40.33 -23.61
CA GLN A 38 -3.99 41.23 -22.64
C GLN A 38 -5.24 41.84 -23.29
N ILE A 39 -6.27 42.15 -22.49
CA ILE A 39 -7.26 43.22 -22.70
C ILE A 39 -8.02 43.45 -21.37
N GLU A 40 -8.54 44.66 -21.17
CA GLU A 40 -8.96 45.18 -19.87
C GLU A 40 -10.48 45.05 -19.58
N GLU A 41 -10.78 44.91 -18.28
CA GLU A 41 -11.88 45.50 -17.49
C GLU A 41 -13.09 46.17 -18.20
N SER A 42 -14.32 45.72 -17.90
CA SER A 42 -15.50 46.60 -17.70
C SER A 42 -16.75 45.91 -17.09
N VAL A 43 -17.12 46.36 -15.89
CA VAL A 43 -18.47 46.63 -15.30
C VAL A 43 -19.76 45.86 -15.73
N GLU A 44 -20.52 45.47 -14.69
CA GLU A 44 -21.93 44.96 -14.56
C GLU A 44 -23.07 45.94 -15.01
N PRO A 45 -24.40 45.72 -14.80
CA PRO A 45 -25.20 44.52 -14.41
C PRO A 45 -26.55 44.32 -15.21
N ALA A 46 -27.43 43.41 -14.74
CA ALA A 46 -28.90 43.30 -14.98
C ALA A 46 -29.38 42.86 -16.40
N GLN A 47 -30.57 42.27 -16.67
CA GLN A 47 -31.78 41.76 -15.95
C GLN A 47 -32.58 40.89 -16.97
N GLU A 48 -33.58 40.01 -16.74
CA GLU A 48 -34.25 39.37 -15.58
C GLU A 48 -35.10 38.16 -16.10
N GLN A 49 -35.71 37.33 -15.22
CA GLN A 49 -36.83 36.38 -15.50
C GLN A 49 -36.56 35.18 -16.46
N SER A 50 -37.37 34.11 -16.56
CA SER A 50 -38.27 33.41 -15.62
C SER A 50 -38.75 32.09 -16.28
N ALA A 51 -38.68 30.94 -15.60
CA ALA A 51 -39.43 29.71 -15.93
C ALA A 51 -39.38 28.69 -14.78
N GLU A 52 -40.48 27.97 -14.56
CA GLU A 52 -40.53 26.77 -13.71
C GLU A 52 -40.24 25.52 -14.56
N GLU A 53 -39.42 24.59 -14.06
CA GLU A 53 -39.47 23.18 -14.50
C GLU A 53 -39.52 22.25 -13.29
N GLU A 54 -40.56 21.43 -13.25
CA GLU A 54 -40.85 20.48 -12.17
C GLU A 54 -39.97 19.22 -12.31
N ILE A 55 -38.69 19.33 -11.95
CA ILE A 55 -37.77 18.19 -11.97
C ILE A 55 -38.14 17.22 -10.85
N VAL A 56 -38.81 16.13 -11.22
CA VAL A 56 -39.13 14.98 -10.35
C VAL A 56 -37.85 14.40 -9.76
N ALA A 57 -37.56 14.76 -8.50
CA ALA A 57 -36.33 14.45 -7.78
C ALA A 57 -36.24 12.97 -7.34
N SER A 58 -36.12 12.09 -8.33
CA SER A 58 -35.86 10.64 -8.21
C SER A 58 -34.40 10.35 -7.82
N ASP A 59 -33.88 11.08 -6.83
CA ASP A 59 -32.45 11.13 -6.48
C ASP A 59 -32.19 10.77 -5.01
N VAL A 60 -32.62 9.56 -4.63
CA VAL A 60 -32.15 8.90 -3.39
C VAL A 60 -30.71 8.45 -3.60
N LYS A 61 -29.78 9.41 -3.56
CA LYS A 61 -28.33 9.18 -3.65
C LYS A 61 -27.91 8.08 -2.66
N LYS A 62 -27.27 7.01 -3.18
CA LYS A 62 -26.68 5.93 -2.37
C LYS A 62 -25.46 6.40 -1.55
N LYS A 63 -25.69 7.22 -0.52
CA LYS A 63 -24.82 7.21 0.68
C LYS A 63 -25.13 5.94 1.49
N ASN A 64 -24.15 5.47 2.28
CA ASN A 64 -24.22 4.33 3.20
C ASN A 64 -23.97 2.92 2.64
N SER A 65 -22.90 2.73 1.85
CA SER A 65 -22.33 1.38 1.60
C SER A 65 -21.82 0.72 2.91
N ALA A 66 -21.02 1.42 3.71
CA ALA A 66 -20.46 0.89 4.96
C ALA A 66 -21.51 0.54 6.02
N PHE A 67 -22.43 1.47 6.31
CA PHE A 67 -23.55 1.21 7.23
C PHE A 67 -24.50 0.11 6.71
N GLY A 68 -24.69 0.00 5.38
CA GLY A 68 -25.46 -1.09 4.78
C GLY A 68 -24.83 -2.47 5.02
N PHE A 69 -23.50 -2.57 4.92
CA PHE A 69 -22.77 -3.82 5.11
C PHE A 69 -22.79 -4.31 6.56
N GLU A 70 -22.45 -3.48 7.55
CA GLU A 70 -22.53 -3.85 8.98
C GLU A 70 -23.99 -4.12 9.43
N ALA A 71 -24.98 -3.46 8.82
CA ALA A 71 -26.39 -3.79 9.02
C ALA A 71 -26.75 -5.16 8.40
N CYS A 72 -26.21 -5.50 7.24
CA CYS A 72 -26.39 -6.80 6.59
C CYS A 72 -25.77 -7.94 7.42
N LEU A 73 -24.51 -7.79 7.87
CA LEU A 73 -23.84 -8.76 8.74
C LEU A 73 -24.62 -9.02 10.04
N LYS A 74 -25.22 -7.98 10.64
CA LYS A 74 -26.09 -8.11 11.82
C LYS A 74 -27.41 -8.80 11.52
N LYS A 75 -28.08 -8.42 10.43
CA LYS A 75 -29.35 -9.00 9.99
C LYS A 75 -29.23 -10.50 9.66
N GLU A 76 -28.15 -10.88 9.00
CA GLU A 76 -27.91 -12.25 8.53
C GLU A 76 -27.20 -13.14 9.58
N GLY A 77 -26.83 -12.59 10.75
CA GLY A 77 -26.15 -13.32 11.83
C GLY A 77 -24.65 -13.57 11.62
N LEU A 78 -24.07 -13.06 10.52
CA LEU A 78 -22.72 -13.37 10.03
C LEU A 78 -21.60 -12.61 10.75
N ARG A 79 -21.94 -11.58 11.52
CA ARG A 79 -21.00 -10.60 12.09
C ARG A 79 -19.84 -11.22 12.88
N GLU A 80 -20.13 -12.15 13.78
CA GLU A 80 -19.11 -12.69 14.70
C GLU A 80 -18.14 -13.69 14.01
N GLU A 81 -18.52 -14.22 12.86
CA GLU A 81 -17.66 -15.06 12.01
C GLU A 81 -16.82 -14.20 11.07
N PHE A 82 -17.44 -13.19 10.44
CA PHE A 82 -16.74 -12.15 9.69
C PHE A 82 -15.66 -11.45 10.53
N LEU A 83 -15.95 -11.09 11.80
CA LEU A 83 -14.99 -10.43 12.68
C LEU A 83 -13.78 -11.31 13.02
N LYS A 84 -13.91 -12.64 13.09
CA LYS A 84 -12.77 -13.54 13.29
C LYS A 84 -11.86 -13.55 12.07
N ILE A 85 -12.43 -13.70 10.88
CA ILE A 85 -11.70 -13.70 9.61
C ILE A 85 -11.00 -12.34 9.42
N TYR A 86 -11.69 -11.23 9.72
CA TYR A 86 -11.11 -9.89 9.68
C TYR A 86 -9.97 -9.69 10.69
N GLN A 87 -10.11 -10.15 11.94
CA GLN A 87 -9.02 -10.12 12.93
C GLN A 87 -7.83 -10.98 12.50
N LYS A 88 -8.07 -12.12 11.85
CA LYS A 88 -7.03 -12.98 11.27
C LYS A 88 -6.28 -12.23 10.16
N LEU A 89 -6.99 -11.56 9.26
CA LEU A 89 -6.41 -10.71 8.20
C LEU A 89 -5.61 -9.53 8.77
N GLU A 90 -6.14 -8.77 9.74
CA GLU A 90 -5.42 -7.69 10.43
C GLU A 90 -4.15 -8.21 11.13
N SER A 91 -4.18 -9.44 11.66
CA SER A 91 -3.02 -10.04 12.33
C SER A 91 -1.80 -10.20 11.41
N LEU A 92 -2.00 -10.28 10.09
CA LEU A 92 -0.95 -10.44 9.07
C LEU A 92 -0.20 -9.13 8.74
N GLY A 93 -0.65 -7.99 9.27
CA GLY A 93 -0.07 -6.67 8.99
C GLY A 93 -0.26 -5.69 10.15
N LEU A 94 -0.72 -4.48 9.85
CA LEU A 94 -1.25 -3.54 10.85
C LEU A 94 -2.77 -3.58 10.84
N SER A 95 -3.41 -3.49 12.01
CA SER A 95 -4.86 -3.31 12.14
C SER A 95 -5.31 -1.94 11.63
N GLY A 96 -6.60 -1.77 11.33
CA GLY A 96 -7.20 -0.48 10.98
C GLY A 96 -6.97 0.59 12.06
N THR A 97 -6.94 0.21 13.34
CA THR A 97 -6.61 1.11 14.46
C THR A 97 -5.14 1.51 14.47
N GLN A 98 -4.22 0.60 14.13
CA GLN A 98 -2.79 0.90 13.96
C GLN A 98 -2.55 1.81 12.75
N LEU A 99 -3.23 1.54 11.64
CA LEU A 99 -3.17 2.34 10.40
C LEU A 99 -3.77 3.75 10.59
N ALA A 100 -4.75 3.90 11.48
CA ALA A 100 -5.28 5.20 11.91
C ALA A 100 -4.40 5.94 12.93
N GLY A 101 -3.19 5.43 13.26
CA GLY A 101 -2.28 6.04 14.23
C GLY A 101 -2.63 5.80 15.71
N GLN A 102 -3.65 4.98 16.01
CA GLN A 102 -4.23 4.82 17.35
C GLN A 102 -3.75 3.57 18.10
N GLY A 103 -2.90 2.75 17.48
CA GLY A 103 -2.28 1.61 18.16
C GLY A 103 -1.29 2.03 19.25
N SER A 104 -1.05 1.15 20.24
CA SER A 104 -0.13 1.42 21.36
C SER A 104 1.26 1.83 20.88
N TYR A 105 1.81 1.09 19.90
CA TYR A 105 3.13 1.34 19.33
C TYR A 105 3.25 2.68 18.59
N GLN A 106 2.18 3.15 17.94
CA GLN A 106 2.08 4.46 17.28
C GLN A 106 2.13 5.65 18.25
N GLN A 107 1.87 5.40 19.54
CA GLN A 107 1.89 6.42 20.60
C GLN A 107 3.21 6.42 21.40
N MET A 108 4.18 5.58 21.04
CA MET A 108 5.49 5.50 21.70
C MET A 108 6.57 6.28 20.92
N PRO A 109 7.54 6.95 21.57
CA PRO A 109 8.66 7.56 20.87
C PRO A 109 9.43 6.56 19.99
N LEU A 110 9.93 7.00 18.84
CA LEU A 110 10.52 6.12 17.83
C LEU A 110 11.71 5.27 18.33
N GLU A 111 12.56 5.79 19.23
CA GLU A 111 13.64 5.00 19.85
C GLU A 111 13.11 3.99 20.89
N SER A 112 11.96 4.23 21.51
CA SER A 112 11.27 3.21 22.32
C SER A 112 10.72 2.11 21.43
N LEU A 113 10.03 2.46 20.34
CA LEU A 113 9.55 1.49 19.34
C LEU A 113 10.70 0.64 18.78
N ARG A 114 11.84 1.26 18.47
CA ARG A 114 13.08 0.59 18.05
C ARG A 114 13.59 -0.42 19.08
N SER A 115 13.53 -0.09 20.37
CA SER A 115 13.93 -0.99 21.46
C SER A 115 13.07 -2.26 21.49
N TYR A 116 11.74 -2.13 21.33
CA TYR A 116 10.84 -3.29 21.20
C TYR A 116 11.10 -4.10 19.92
N ALA A 117 11.40 -3.44 18.80
CA ALA A 117 11.80 -4.12 17.57
C ALA A 117 13.13 -4.89 17.73
N GLN A 118 14.10 -4.35 18.46
CA GLN A 118 15.36 -5.03 18.81
C GLN A 118 15.17 -6.18 19.81
N ALA A 119 14.13 -6.11 20.65
CA ALA A 119 13.70 -7.21 21.52
C ALA A 119 12.92 -8.32 20.76
N ASN A 120 12.70 -8.18 19.46
CA ASN A 120 11.91 -9.07 18.59
C ASN A 120 10.40 -9.10 18.89
N ASP A 121 9.79 -8.01 19.36
CA ASP A 121 8.33 -7.89 19.29
C ASP A 121 7.89 -7.75 17.82
N VAL A 122 7.04 -8.67 17.35
CA VAL A 122 6.57 -8.77 15.96
C VAL A 122 5.93 -7.48 15.46
N ASN A 123 5.10 -6.83 16.28
CA ASN A 123 4.34 -5.64 15.89
C ASN A 123 5.24 -4.40 15.92
N ALA A 124 6.17 -4.32 16.87
CA ALA A 124 7.20 -3.29 16.91
C ALA A 124 8.17 -3.42 15.72
N MET A 125 8.62 -4.63 15.39
CA MET A 125 9.44 -4.89 14.19
C MET A 125 8.71 -4.49 12.90
N TYR A 126 7.42 -4.81 12.79
CA TYR A 126 6.63 -4.42 11.63
C TYR A 126 6.52 -2.90 11.50
N LEU A 127 6.03 -2.22 12.55
CA LEU A 127 5.83 -0.77 12.52
C LEU A 127 7.17 -0.04 12.37
N TYR A 128 8.19 -0.38 13.15
CA TYR A 128 9.52 0.23 13.04
C TYR A 128 10.12 0.00 11.65
N GLY A 129 10.00 -1.20 11.10
CA GLY A 129 10.48 -1.53 9.76
C GLY A 129 9.79 -0.69 8.69
N LEU A 130 8.47 -0.61 8.73
CA LEU A 130 7.64 0.17 7.80
C LEU A 130 7.96 1.67 7.88
N GLU A 131 7.95 2.24 9.09
CA GLU A 131 8.26 3.66 9.35
C GLU A 131 9.67 4.04 8.89
N THR A 132 10.65 3.17 9.17
CA THR A 132 12.04 3.34 8.75
C THR A 132 12.17 3.31 7.22
N MET A 133 11.42 2.43 6.53
CA MET A 133 11.40 2.39 5.06
C MET A 133 10.66 3.58 4.44
N TYR A 134 9.58 4.07 5.05
CA TYR A 134 8.90 5.30 4.64
C TYR A 134 9.82 6.52 4.79
N LYS A 135 10.47 6.68 5.95
CA LYS A 135 11.45 7.74 6.20
C LYS A 135 12.61 7.70 5.21
N ALA A 136 13.10 6.49 4.89
CA ALA A 136 14.16 6.30 3.91
C ALA A 136 13.73 6.58 2.47
N SER A 137 12.47 6.30 2.12
CA SER A 137 11.95 6.45 0.75
C SER A 137 11.42 7.86 0.45
N LEU A 138 10.80 8.52 1.43
CA LEU A 138 10.03 9.76 1.26
C LEU A 138 10.37 10.85 2.30
N GLY A 139 11.32 10.64 3.21
CA GLY A 139 11.72 11.65 4.20
C GLY A 139 10.70 11.91 5.32
N ILE A 140 9.55 11.24 5.26
CA ILE A 140 8.40 11.35 6.16
C ILE A 140 8.08 10.00 6.81
N TYR A 141 7.43 10.05 7.96
CA TYR A 141 6.86 8.87 8.64
C TYR A 141 5.40 8.67 8.22
N MET A 142 4.83 7.47 8.43
CA MET A 142 3.39 7.25 8.33
C MET A 142 2.67 7.81 9.56
N THR A 143 3.15 7.48 10.76
CA THR A 143 2.50 7.90 12.01
C THR A 143 2.82 9.36 12.31
N LEU A 144 1.78 10.19 12.37
CA LEU A 144 1.89 11.65 12.56
C LEU A 144 2.64 12.06 13.85
N SER A 145 2.62 11.22 14.90
CA SER A 145 3.36 11.45 16.16
C SER A 145 4.88 11.47 16.01
N TYR A 146 5.43 11.01 14.88
CA TYR A 146 6.87 11.03 14.59
C TYR A 146 7.31 12.20 13.69
N HIS A 147 6.37 13.03 13.24
CA HIS A 147 6.69 14.19 12.42
C HIS A 147 7.19 15.35 13.29
N GLU A 148 8.27 15.99 12.87
CA GLU A 148 8.87 17.16 13.53
C GLU A 148 8.04 18.44 13.27
N GLU A 149 7.23 18.42 12.21
CA GLU A 149 6.41 19.52 11.70
C GLU A 149 5.02 18.97 11.35
N SER A 150 3.95 19.70 11.68
CA SER A 150 2.56 19.22 11.55
C SER A 150 1.82 19.72 10.30
N ASP A 151 2.52 20.33 9.33
CA ASP A 151 1.90 20.97 8.16
C ASP A 151 1.97 20.09 6.90
N ALA A 152 0.86 20.00 6.19
CA ALA A 152 0.71 19.16 5.01
C ALA A 152 1.53 19.67 3.80
N GLU A 153 1.70 20.99 3.66
CA GLU A 153 2.52 21.55 2.57
C GLU A 153 4.00 21.21 2.77
N ASN A 154 4.51 21.37 4.00
CA ASN A 154 5.88 20.97 4.38
C ASN A 154 6.10 19.45 4.23
N ILE A 155 5.10 18.62 4.55
CA ILE A 155 5.15 17.17 4.32
C ILE A 155 5.24 16.85 2.81
N SER A 156 4.49 17.56 1.96
CA SER A 156 4.54 17.40 0.50
C SER A 156 5.87 17.84 -0.09
N GLU A 157 6.39 19.00 0.29
CA GLU A 157 7.71 19.48 -0.18
C GLU A 157 8.83 18.55 0.29
N ARG A 158 8.84 18.16 1.57
CA ARG A 158 9.79 17.20 2.13
C ARG A 158 9.74 15.88 1.37
N ALA A 159 8.54 15.36 1.08
CA ALA A 159 8.35 14.15 0.28
C ALA A 159 8.80 14.30 -1.18
N ARG A 160 8.70 15.49 -1.79
CA ARG A 160 9.19 15.79 -3.15
C ARG A 160 10.72 15.85 -3.19
N ASN A 161 11.33 16.61 -2.28
CA ASN A 161 12.76 16.95 -2.27
C ASN A 161 13.65 15.91 -1.55
N HIS A 162 13.07 14.92 -0.85
CA HIS A 162 13.83 13.89 -0.14
C HIS A 162 14.71 13.02 -1.05
N ASN A 163 15.95 12.80 -0.61
CA ASN A 163 16.93 11.91 -1.23
C ASN A 163 16.87 10.52 -0.60
N PHE A 164 16.67 9.48 -1.42
CA PHE A 164 16.55 8.09 -0.99
C PHE A 164 17.74 7.62 -0.12
N ASP A 165 17.47 7.22 1.12
CA ASP A 165 18.49 6.68 2.04
C ASP A 165 18.56 5.15 1.93
N LYS A 166 19.49 4.67 1.09
CA LYS A 166 19.72 3.23 0.91
C LYS A 166 20.15 2.50 2.20
N LYS A 167 20.78 3.18 3.17
CA LYS A 167 21.18 2.54 4.44
C LYS A 167 19.98 2.35 5.33
N LEU A 168 19.23 3.42 5.58
CA LEU A 168 18.03 3.40 6.42
C LEU A 168 16.97 2.45 5.84
N PHE A 169 16.77 2.47 4.53
CA PHE A 169 15.85 1.56 3.84
C PHE A 169 16.16 0.08 4.10
N ASN A 170 17.45 -0.29 4.12
CA ASN A 170 17.85 -1.68 4.38
C ASN A 170 17.77 -2.05 5.89
N GLU A 171 17.92 -1.10 6.82
CA GLU A 171 17.61 -1.34 8.24
C GLU A 171 16.11 -1.62 8.42
N GLY A 172 15.24 -0.79 7.84
CA GLY A 172 13.79 -0.98 7.91
C GLY A 172 13.31 -2.28 7.25
N LYS A 173 13.79 -2.57 6.03
CA LYS A 173 13.49 -3.81 5.29
C LYS A 173 13.85 -5.06 6.09
N ARG A 174 14.95 -5.03 6.86
CA ARG A 174 15.36 -6.15 7.71
C ARG A 174 14.32 -6.45 8.79
N TYR A 175 13.89 -5.44 9.56
CA TYR A 175 12.89 -5.63 10.61
C TYR A 175 11.51 -6.03 10.03
N LEU A 176 11.08 -5.41 8.92
CA LEU A 176 9.81 -5.73 8.28
C LEU A 176 9.78 -7.16 7.71
N TYR A 177 10.92 -7.66 7.20
CA TYR A 177 11.08 -9.05 6.81
C TYR A 177 11.10 -10.01 8.01
N GLN A 178 11.77 -9.67 9.11
CA GLN A 178 11.77 -10.49 10.34
C GLN A 178 10.36 -10.60 10.95
N ALA A 179 9.58 -9.51 10.94
CA ALA A 179 8.17 -9.54 11.31
C ALA A 179 7.34 -10.44 10.37
N ALA A 180 7.59 -10.39 9.06
CA ALA A 180 6.91 -11.25 8.09
C ALA A 180 7.24 -12.74 8.30
N VAL A 181 8.51 -13.07 8.55
CA VAL A 181 8.96 -14.42 8.94
C VAL A 181 8.21 -14.91 10.19
N GLN A 182 7.87 -14.02 11.13
CA GLN A 182 7.07 -14.31 12.33
C GLN A 182 5.54 -14.16 12.12
N GLY A 183 5.07 -14.20 10.87
CA GLY A 183 3.63 -14.29 10.52
C GLY A 183 3.01 -13.01 9.95
N LYS A 184 3.71 -11.87 9.96
CA LYS A 184 3.21 -10.62 9.34
C LYS A 184 3.39 -10.60 7.81
N VAL A 185 2.84 -11.59 7.11
CA VAL A 185 3.14 -11.87 5.70
C VAL A 185 2.87 -10.70 4.75
N ILE A 186 1.95 -9.78 5.10
CA ILE A 186 1.66 -8.56 4.32
C ILE A 186 2.91 -7.66 4.20
N GLY A 187 3.83 -7.73 5.18
CA GLY A 187 5.08 -6.97 5.18
C GLY A 187 5.97 -7.20 3.96
N LEU A 188 5.88 -8.37 3.32
CA LEU A 188 6.57 -8.64 2.04
C LEU A 188 5.95 -7.83 0.88
N GLY A 189 4.63 -7.68 0.91
CA GLY A 189 3.89 -6.80 -0.01
C GLY A 189 4.24 -5.32 0.19
N GLU A 190 4.44 -4.90 1.44
CA GLU A 190 4.89 -3.54 1.79
C GLU A 190 6.34 -3.27 1.38
N ILE A 191 7.26 -4.21 1.63
CA ILE A 191 8.66 -4.12 1.15
C ILE A 191 8.67 -3.92 -0.38
N SER A 192 7.86 -4.67 -1.11
CA SER A 192 7.70 -4.51 -2.56
C SER A 192 7.12 -3.14 -2.96
N ALA A 193 6.09 -2.66 -2.27
CA ALA A 193 5.47 -1.35 -2.51
C ALA A 193 6.44 -0.18 -2.23
N LEU A 194 7.30 -0.32 -1.23
CA LEU A 194 8.31 0.66 -0.84
C LEU A 194 9.57 0.60 -1.70
N HIS A 195 9.98 -0.57 -2.20
CA HIS A 195 10.98 -0.66 -3.27
C HIS A 195 10.52 0.06 -4.54
N ARG A 196 9.25 -0.03 -4.91
CA ARG A 196 8.64 0.70 -6.03
C ARG A 196 8.71 2.23 -5.84
N LEU A 197 8.38 2.74 -4.64
CA LEU A 197 8.48 4.17 -4.31
C LEU A 197 9.95 4.65 -4.26
N GLY A 198 10.82 3.87 -3.61
CA GLY A 198 12.24 4.15 -3.53
C GLY A 198 12.94 4.13 -4.89
N ALA A 199 12.48 3.29 -5.84
CA ALA A 199 13.03 3.23 -7.20
C ALA A 199 12.76 4.52 -7.97
N GLU A 200 11.58 5.13 -7.82
CA GLU A 200 11.27 6.42 -8.43
C GLU A 200 12.23 7.51 -7.93
N LYS A 201 12.48 7.58 -6.61
CA LYS A 201 13.45 8.51 -6.03
C LYS A 201 14.89 8.23 -6.45
N LEU A 202 15.28 6.96 -6.43
CA LEU A 202 16.61 6.49 -6.82
C LEU A 202 16.88 6.78 -8.30
N SER A 203 15.86 6.75 -9.17
CA SER A 203 15.98 7.13 -10.60
C SER A 203 16.15 8.63 -10.84
N LYS A 204 15.89 9.47 -9.83
CA LYS A 204 16.09 10.93 -9.86
C LYS A 204 17.45 11.35 -9.27
N GLN A 205 18.28 10.38 -8.85
CA GLN A 205 19.64 10.59 -8.33
C GLN A 205 20.70 10.19 -9.36
N ASP A 206 21.92 10.72 -9.23
CA ASP A 206 23.08 10.31 -10.04
C ASP A 206 23.61 8.94 -9.57
N VAL A 207 22.91 7.89 -9.98
CA VAL A 207 23.23 6.49 -9.65
C VAL A 207 23.27 5.64 -10.92
N LYS A 208 24.12 4.61 -10.89
CA LYS A 208 24.28 3.70 -12.03
C LYS A 208 23.00 2.91 -12.29
N SER A 209 22.68 2.71 -13.56
CA SER A 209 21.57 1.89 -14.06
C SER A 209 21.48 0.54 -13.37
N GLU A 210 22.60 -0.17 -13.22
CA GLU A 210 22.69 -1.49 -12.59
C GLU A 210 22.21 -1.49 -11.13
N VAL A 211 22.46 -0.40 -10.39
CA VAL A 211 22.05 -0.26 -8.98
C VAL A 211 20.54 -0.04 -8.87
N LEU A 212 19.97 0.76 -9.77
CA LEU A 212 18.54 0.97 -9.89
C LEU A 212 17.83 -0.31 -10.37
N HIS A 213 18.39 -0.99 -11.38
CA HIS A 213 17.89 -2.26 -11.91
C HIS A 213 17.85 -3.35 -10.82
N GLN A 214 18.94 -3.52 -10.08
CA GLN A 214 19.01 -4.47 -8.96
C GLN A 214 17.98 -4.14 -7.87
N PHE A 215 17.79 -2.85 -7.55
CA PHE A 215 16.84 -2.40 -6.55
C PHE A 215 15.37 -2.62 -6.97
N VAL A 216 15.06 -2.38 -8.25
CA VAL A 216 13.73 -2.67 -8.83
C VAL A 216 13.46 -4.18 -8.83
N ALA A 217 14.44 -4.99 -9.26
CA ALA A 217 14.34 -6.44 -9.34
C ALA A 217 14.20 -7.11 -7.96
N GLU A 218 14.96 -6.66 -6.95
CA GLU A 218 14.79 -7.12 -5.56
C GLU A 218 13.37 -6.83 -5.06
N GLY A 219 12.84 -5.64 -5.33
CA GLY A 219 11.49 -5.28 -4.91
C GLY A 219 10.39 -6.13 -5.56
N PHE A 220 10.53 -6.53 -6.83
CA PHE A 220 9.58 -7.46 -7.44
C PHE A 220 9.75 -8.89 -6.91
N ALA A 221 10.97 -9.30 -6.55
CA ALA A 221 11.22 -10.58 -5.92
C ALA A 221 10.46 -10.75 -4.59
N TYR A 222 10.21 -9.67 -3.84
CA TYR A 222 9.31 -9.71 -2.68
C TYR A 222 7.82 -9.93 -3.05
N THR A 223 7.35 -9.44 -4.22
CA THR A 223 6.02 -9.80 -4.74
C THR A 223 5.96 -11.29 -5.14
N LEU A 224 7.04 -11.84 -5.71
CA LEU A 224 7.12 -13.27 -6.03
C LEU A 224 7.15 -14.14 -4.77
N LEU A 225 7.96 -13.78 -3.77
CA LEU A 225 8.01 -14.50 -2.50
C LEU A 225 6.66 -14.47 -1.78
N ALA A 226 6.01 -13.29 -1.67
CA ALA A 226 4.67 -13.19 -1.08
C ALA A 226 3.67 -14.14 -1.76
N LYS A 227 3.69 -14.21 -3.10
CA LYS A 227 2.82 -15.12 -3.88
C LYS A 227 3.12 -16.60 -3.69
N ASP A 228 4.37 -17.00 -3.46
CA ASP A 228 4.73 -18.40 -3.19
C ASP A 228 4.37 -18.83 -1.77
N ILE A 229 4.42 -17.90 -0.80
CA ILE A 229 4.08 -18.15 0.61
C ILE A 229 2.58 -18.41 0.77
N VAL A 230 1.73 -17.51 0.27
CA VAL A 230 0.27 -17.61 0.38
C VAL A 230 -0.37 -18.22 -0.87
N ARG A 231 0.38 -19.05 -1.62
CA ARG A 231 -0.06 -19.59 -2.92
C ARG A 231 -1.30 -20.49 -2.82
N ASP A 232 -1.50 -21.07 -1.64
CA ASP A 232 -2.54 -22.04 -1.34
C ASP A 232 -3.79 -21.33 -0.71
N ASP A 233 -3.65 -20.09 -0.21
CA ASP A 233 -4.74 -19.19 0.26
C ASP A 233 -5.32 -18.33 -0.89
N GLU A 234 -6.14 -18.89 -1.79
CA GLU A 234 -6.68 -18.14 -2.95
C GLU A 234 -7.44 -16.85 -2.57
N PHE A 235 -8.12 -16.83 -1.42
CA PHE A 235 -8.76 -15.66 -0.83
C PHE A 235 -7.73 -14.55 -0.54
N LEU A 236 -6.64 -14.87 0.16
CA LEU A 236 -5.65 -13.89 0.58
C LEU A 236 -4.92 -13.27 -0.62
N ILE A 237 -4.62 -14.06 -1.66
CA ILE A 237 -4.00 -13.56 -2.90
C ILE A 237 -4.87 -12.47 -3.57
N ASP A 238 -6.21 -12.55 -3.46
CA ASP A 238 -7.12 -11.51 -3.96
C ASP A 238 -7.31 -10.34 -2.99
N GLU A 239 -7.50 -10.61 -1.68
CA GLU A 239 -7.71 -9.60 -0.63
C GLU A 239 -6.55 -8.59 -0.56
N ILE A 240 -5.30 -9.07 -0.50
CA ILE A 240 -4.10 -8.18 -0.56
C ILE A 240 -3.66 -7.85 -2.00
N GLY A 241 -4.53 -8.12 -2.98
CA GLY A 241 -4.44 -7.67 -4.37
C GLY A 241 -3.29 -8.25 -5.17
N LEU A 242 -2.66 -9.34 -4.72
CA LEU A 242 -1.49 -9.97 -5.34
C LEU A 242 -1.79 -10.44 -6.78
N LYS A 243 -2.98 -10.98 -7.08
CA LYS A 243 -3.34 -11.36 -8.48
C LYS A 243 -3.17 -10.17 -9.44
N SER A 244 -3.41 -8.94 -8.97
CA SER A 244 -3.26 -7.69 -9.76
C SER A 244 -1.83 -7.12 -9.86
N LYS A 245 -0.86 -7.66 -9.09
CA LYS A 245 0.56 -7.22 -9.09
C LYS A 245 1.36 -8.02 -10.14
N THR A 246 1.24 -7.63 -11.40
CA THR A 246 2.04 -8.17 -12.52
C THR A 246 3.39 -7.48 -12.64
N PHE A 247 4.36 -8.13 -13.30
CA PHE A 247 5.70 -7.58 -13.50
C PHE A 247 5.68 -6.29 -14.32
N GLU A 248 4.93 -6.27 -15.43
CA GLU A 248 4.75 -5.09 -16.28
C GLU A 248 4.12 -3.91 -15.53
N ARG A 249 3.16 -4.17 -14.64
CA ARG A 249 2.52 -3.13 -13.82
C ARG A 249 3.50 -2.59 -12.78
N TYR A 250 4.28 -3.48 -12.15
CA TYR A 250 5.31 -3.10 -11.19
C TYR A 250 6.40 -2.24 -11.85
N LEU A 251 6.95 -2.66 -12.99
CA LEU A 251 7.96 -1.87 -13.72
C LEU A 251 7.43 -0.50 -14.16
N LYS A 252 6.18 -0.42 -14.67
CA LYS A 252 5.56 0.85 -15.08
C LYS A 252 5.40 1.85 -13.93
N GLN A 253 5.32 1.39 -12.69
CA GLN A 253 5.21 2.24 -11.51
C GLN A 253 6.56 2.52 -10.85
N ALA A 254 7.53 1.60 -10.92
CA ALA A 254 8.86 1.78 -10.34
C ALA A 254 9.82 2.58 -11.25
N LEU A 255 9.59 2.58 -12.57
CA LEU A 255 10.41 3.25 -13.57
C LEU A 255 9.53 4.06 -14.56
N PRO A 256 8.79 5.09 -14.10
CA PRO A 256 7.98 5.93 -14.97
C PRO A 256 8.82 6.59 -16.08
N GLY A 257 8.23 6.76 -17.27
CA GLY A 257 8.90 7.31 -18.46
C GLY A 257 9.95 6.40 -19.12
N THR A 258 10.38 5.30 -18.48
CA THR A 258 11.43 4.42 -19.00
C THR A 258 10.92 3.51 -20.12
N LYS A 259 11.75 3.23 -21.13
CA LYS A 259 11.47 2.30 -22.23
C LYS A 259 11.61 0.84 -21.77
N ILE A 260 10.70 0.40 -20.90
CA ILE A 260 10.72 -0.87 -20.17
C ILE A 260 11.07 -2.08 -21.04
N GLU A 261 10.53 -2.20 -22.26
CA GLU A 261 10.78 -3.36 -23.13
C GLU A 261 12.27 -3.59 -23.48
N GLN A 262 13.14 -2.57 -23.33
CA GLN A 262 14.59 -2.71 -23.53
C GLN A 262 15.30 -3.42 -22.36
N ILE A 263 14.77 -3.29 -21.14
CA ILE A 263 15.36 -3.78 -19.88
C ILE A 263 14.55 -4.91 -19.22
N LYS A 264 13.32 -5.14 -19.69
CA LYS A 264 12.34 -6.08 -19.14
C LYS A 264 12.87 -7.50 -18.95
N SER A 265 13.61 -8.04 -19.93
CA SER A 265 14.15 -9.40 -19.87
C SER A 265 15.23 -9.56 -18.80
N GLU A 266 16.15 -8.59 -18.73
CA GLU A 266 17.20 -8.51 -17.72
C GLU A 266 16.61 -8.39 -16.30
N LEU A 267 15.71 -7.41 -16.12
CA LEU A 267 15.03 -7.19 -14.84
C LEU A 267 14.21 -8.41 -14.40
N LYS A 268 13.57 -9.14 -15.33
CA LYS A 268 12.82 -10.35 -15.00
C LYS A 268 13.76 -11.42 -14.46
N LYS A 269 14.86 -11.72 -15.17
CA LYS A 269 15.88 -12.70 -14.74
C LYS A 269 16.50 -12.31 -13.39
N ALA A 270 16.83 -11.03 -13.20
CA ALA A 270 17.35 -10.52 -11.92
C ALA A 270 16.33 -10.61 -10.77
N SER A 271 15.03 -10.50 -11.07
CA SER A 271 13.95 -10.68 -10.09
C SER A 271 13.79 -12.16 -9.71
N GLU A 272 13.84 -13.07 -10.69
CA GLU A 272 13.77 -14.52 -10.48
C GLU A 272 14.96 -15.04 -9.66
N GLU A 273 16.19 -14.60 -9.99
CA GLU A 273 17.39 -14.90 -9.20
C GLU A 273 17.33 -14.33 -7.77
N SER A 274 16.72 -13.15 -7.59
CA SER A 274 16.56 -12.56 -6.26
C SER A 274 15.46 -13.27 -5.46
N TYR A 275 14.40 -13.73 -6.12
CA TYR A 275 13.33 -14.52 -5.51
C TYR A 275 13.84 -15.85 -4.98
N LEU A 276 14.68 -16.57 -5.74
CA LEU A 276 15.30 -17.81 -5.26
C LEU A 276 16.11 -17.56 -3.97
N ARG A 277 16.98 -16.55 -3.95
CA ARG A 277 17.75 -16.18 -2.74
C ARG A 277 16.87 -15.78 -1.55
N LEU A 278 15.74 -15.11 -1.80
CA LEU A 278 14.77 -14.73 -0.76
C LEU A 278 13.95 -15.91 -0.25
N LYS A 279 13.68 -16.91 -1.11
CA LYS A 279 12.98 -18.16 -0.79
C LYS A 279 13.87 -19.10 0.03
N ASP A 280 15.11 -19.32 -0.39
CA ASP A 280 16.10 -20.10 0.36
C ASP A 280 16.28 -19.53 1.78
N ARG A 281 16.35 -18.20 1.88
CA ARG A 281 16.41 -17.50 3.17
C ARG A 281 15.12 -17.65 3.98
N TRP A 282 13.95 -17.56 3.35
CA TRP A 282 12.66 -17.64 4.04
C TRP A 282 12.44 -19.01 4.68
N ASP A 283 12.81 -20.08 3.98
CA ASP A 283 12.83 -21.44 4.53
C ASP A 283 13.76 -21.50 5.76
N VAL A 284 15.03 -21.12 5.62
CA VAL A 284 16.00 -21.14 6.73
C VAL A 284 15.53 -20.31 7.93
N ASP A 285 15.07 -19.07 7.71
CA ASP A 285 14.67 -18.15 8.78
C ASP A 285 13.37 -18.62 9.48
N ARG A 286 12.45 -19.35 8.82
CA ARG A 286 11.25 -19.96 9.46
C ARG A 286 11.51 -21.33 10.08
N THR A 287 12.24 -22.21 9.39
CA THR A 287 12.65 -23.53 9.89
C THR A 287 13.50 -23.39 11.16
N TYR A 288 14.38 -22.38 11.24
CA TYR A 288 15.11 -22.03 12.48
C TYR A 288 14.20 -21.64 13.66
N GLN A 289 13.02 -21.10 13.39
CA GLN A 289 12.04 -20.68 14.40
C GLN A 289 10.95 -21.74 14.67
N GLY A 290 11.03 -22.91 14.02
CA GLY A 290 10.01 -23.96 14.14
C GLY A 290 8.67 -23.59 13.50
N LEU A 291 8.66 -22.67 12.53
CA LEU A 291 7.45 -22.20 11.84
C LEU A 291 7.30 -22.88 10.49
N GLU A 292 6.08 -23.23 10.11
CA GLU A 292 5.74 -23.84 8.81
C GLU A 292 6.18 -22.92 7.65
N VAL A 293 7.01 -23.40 6.72
CA VAL A 293 7.55 -22.56 5.62
C VAL A 293 6.43 -21.96 4.76
N TYR A 294 5.35 -22.70 4.59
CA TYR A 294 4.12 -22.31 3.91
C TYR A 294 2.95 -22.49 4.88
N PRO A 295 2.55 -21.44 5.61
CA PRO A 295 1.42 -21.51 6.53
C PRO A 295 0.10 -21.53 5.75
N ASP A 296 -0.80 -22.42 6.14
CA ASP A 296 -2.23 -22.35 5.81
C ASP A 296 -2.86 -21.25 6.68
N ILE A 297 -3.23 -20.12 6.08
CA ILE A 297 -3.69 -18.93 6.84
C ILE A 297 -5.21 -18.92 6.95
N PHE A 298 -5.97 -19.34 5.94
CA PHE A 298 -7.43 -19.41 5.95
C PHE A 298 -7.93 -20.80 5.56
N THR A 299 -8.62 -21.46 6.49
CA THR A 299 -9.24 -22.76 6.23
C THR A 299 -10.26 -22.67 5.10
N GLU A 300 -10.47 -23.77 4.37
CA GLU A 300 -11.50 -23.85 3.29
C GLU A 300 -12.88 -23.31 3.75
N SER A 301 -13.25 -23.51 5.01
CA SER A 301 -14.48 -22.98 5.61
C SER A 301 -14.50 -21.46 5.76
N GLU A 302 -13.38 -20.84 6.16
CA GLU A 302 -13.24 -19.38 6.25
C GLU A 302 -13.25 -18.74 4.86
N GLU A 303 -12.55 -19.37 3.89
CA GLU A 303 -12.56 -18.93 2.49
C GLU A 303 -13.97 -19.03 1.87
N GLN A 304 -14.67 -20.16 2.03
CA GLN A 304 -16.04 -20.34 1.52
C GLN A 304 -17.05 -19.40 2.19
N PHE A 305 -16.90 -19.14 3.50
CA PHE A 305 -17.70 -18.12 4.18
C PHE A 305 -17.51 -16.75 3.52
N TYR A 306 -16.25 -16.32 3.31
CA TYR A 306 -15.97 -14.99 2.79
C TYR A 306 -16.33 -14.84 1.30
N THR A 307 -15.84 -15.75 0.46
CA THR A 307 -16.02 -15.68 -1.01
C THR A 307 -17.44 -16.01 -1.46
N VAL A 308 -18.15 -16.92 -0.79
CA VAL A 308 -19.50 -17.35 -1.19
C VAL A 308 -20.58 -16.77 -0.30
N THR A 309 -20.44 -16.83 1.03
CA THR A 309 -21.55 -16.44 1.94
C THR A 309 -21.68 -14.93 2.10
N ILE A 310 -20.57 -14.19 2.25
CA ILE A 310 -20.61 -12.72 2.33
C ILE A 310 -21.01 -12.09 0.99
N GLU A 311 -20.40 -12.48 -0.13
CA GLU A 311 -20.71 -11.88 -1.43
C GLU A 311 -22.17 -12.07 -1.85
N ASN A 312 -22.73 -13.28 -1.72
CA ASN A 312 -24.11 -13.55 -2.14
C ASN A 312 -25.18 -12.92 -1.23
N LYS A 313 -24.85 -12.63 0.04
CA LYS A 313 -25.79 -12.03 1.00
C LYS A 313 -25.68 -10.51 1.13
N CYS A 314 -24.48 -9.95 0.98
CA CYS A 314 -24.18 -8.56 1.34
C CYS A 314 -23.36 -7.76 0.29
N GLY A 315 -23.12 -8.31 -0.92
CA GLY A 315 -22.25 -7.71 -1.97
C GLY A 315 -22.92 -7.16 -3.22
#